data_AF-E2CAB6-F1
#
_entry.id   AF-E2CAB6-F1
#
_cell.length_a   1.000
_cell.length_b   1.000
_cell.length_c   1.000
_cell.angle_alpha   90.00
_cell.angle_beta   90.00
_cell.angle_gamma   90.00
#
_symmetry.space_group_name_H-M   'P 1'
#
loop_
_entity.id
_entity.type
_entity.pdbx_description
1 polymer ?
#
loop_
_entity_poly.entity_id
_entity_poly.type
_entity_poly.pdbx_seq_one_letter_code
_entity_poly.pdbx_strand_id
1 'polypeptide(L)' 'NGYNKPVPRKGRPSLPTPTEYLCLVRASLRSKKISTIIHSKDVNKFQQAYWNLLKTNINGLKKLKKTKSAKPKVH' A
#
# COMPACT_ATOMS: atom_id res chain seq x y z
N ASN A 1 -2.21 13.73 2.73
CA ASN A 1 -2.68 15.06 3.20
C ASN A 1 -2.50 15.30 4.70
N GLY A 2 -2.33 14.27 5.55
CA GLY A 2 -1.92 14.47 6.95
C GLY A 2 -2.94 15.14 7.87
N TYR A 3 -4.21 15.26 7.46
CA TYR A 3 -5.23 15.94 8.25
C TYR A 3 -5.58 15.16 9.52
N ASN A 4 -5.53 15.85 10.65
CA ASN A 4 -5.99 15.35 11.96
C ASN A 4 -7.39 15.88 12.34
N LYS A 5 -7.99 16.71 11.47
CA LYS A 5 -9.29 17.36 11.67
C LYS A 5 -10.19 17.14 10.45
N PRO A 6 -11.51 17.06 10.64
CA PRO A 6 -12.45 16.97 9.54
C PRO A 6 -12.43 18.23 8.68
N VAL A 7 -12.89 18.10 7.43
CA VAL A 7 -13.01 19.23 6.51
C VAL A 7 -14.02 20.25 7.08
N PRO A 8 -13.64 21.55 7.18
CA PRO A 8 -14.52 22.60 7.68
C PRO A 8 -15.81 22.73 6.86
N ARG A 9 -16.92 23.05 7.53
CA ARG A 9 -18.21 23.38 6.87
C ARG A 9 -18.08 24.70 6.08
N LYS A 10 -18.94 24.87 5.07
CA LYS A 10 -19.01 26.10 4.26
C LYS A 10 -19.07 27.35 5.16
N GLY A 11 -18.26 28.37 4.85
CA GLY A 11 -18.15 29.61 5.63
C GLY A 11 -17.04 29.63 6.69
N ARG A 12 -16.32 28.52 6.91
CA ARG A 12 -15.15 28.46 7.79
C ARG A 12 -13.85 28.40 6.99
N PRO A 13 -12.72 28.90 7.54
CA PRO A 13 -11.43 28.91 6.83
C PRO A 13 -11.02 27.48 6.43
N SER A 14 -10.49 27.36 5.21
CA SER A 14 -10.06 26.08 4.64
C SER A 14 -8.85 25.50 5.37
N LEU A 15 -8.68 24.18 5.30
CA LEU A 15 -7.49 23.53 5.84
C LEU A 15 -6.24 23.99 5.07
N PRO A 16 -5.08 24.05 5.75
CA PRO A 16 -3.82 24.38 5.10
C PRO A 16 -3.51 23.38 3.99
N THR A 17 -2.88 23.88 2.93
CA THR A 17 -2.40 23.05 1.82
C THR A 17 -1.31 22.11 2.34
N PRO A 18 -1.40 20.79 2.09
CA PRO A 18 -0.38 19.86 2.53
C PRO A 18 0.98 20.21 1.91
N THR A 19 2.01 20.30 2.73
CA THR A 19 3.39 20.62 2.31
C THR A 19 4.18 19.39 1.89
N GLU A 20 3.81 18.22 2.40
CA GLU A 20 4.52 16.96 2.15
C GLU A 20 3.60 15.89 1.56
N TYR A 21 4.17 15.10 0.64
CA TYR A 21 3.54 13.87 0.16
C TYR A 21 3.68 12.77 1.21
N LEU A 22 2.53 12.29 1.67
CA LEU A 22 2.41 11.29 2.72
C LEU A 22 1.49 10.17 2.24
N CYS A 23 1.88 8.92 2.52
CA CYS A 23 1.05 7.74 2.26
C CYS A 23 0.55 7.13 3.58
N LEU A 24 -0.75 6.83 3.67
CA LEU A 24 -1.35 6.17 4.84
C LEU A 24 -1.51 4.67 4.53
N VAL A 25 -0.86 3.83 5.33
CA VAL A 25 -1.02 2.37 5.27
C VAL A 25 -1.83 1.90 6.48
N ARG A 26 -2.82 1.04 6.24
CA ARG A 26 -3.71 0.49 7.27
C ARG A 26 -3.83 -1.01 7.09
N ALA A 27 -3.82 -1.74 8.20
CA ALA A 27 -4.14 -3.15 8.25
C ALA A 27 -5.15 -3.42 9.37
N SER A 28 -6.05 -4.37 9.13
CA SER A 28 -7.10 -4.73 10.08
C SER A 28 -7.25 -6.24 10.11
N LEU A 29 -7.29 -6.81 11.31
CA LEU A 29 -7.62 -8.21 11.54
C LEU A 29 -8.68 -8.27 12.65
N ARG A 30 -9.93 -8.51 12.25
CA ARG A 30 -11.09 -8.49 13.15
C ARG A 30 -11.17 -7.15 13.91
N SER A 31 -10.99 -7.15 15.22
CA SER A 31 -10.99 -5.97 16.08
C SER A 31 -9.64 -5.25 16.14
N LYS A 32 -8.54 -5.90 15.76
CA LYS A 32 -7.19 -5.30 15.81
C LYS A 32 -6.94 -4.45 14.58
N LYS A 33 -6.61 -3.17 14.78
CA LYS A 33 -6.33 -2.20 13.72
C LYS A 33 -4.98 -1.56 13.95
N ILE A 34 -4.18 -1.44 12.89
CA ILE A 34 -2.92 -0.71 12.88
C ILE A 34 -2.90 0.27 11.70
N SER A 35 -2.25 1.40 11.89
CA SER A 35 -2.09 2.43 10.87
C SER A 35 -0.73 3.11 11.00
N THR A 36 -0.09 3.40 9.87
CA THR A 36 1.17 4.15 9.84
C THR A 36 1.19 5.11 8.66
N ILE A 37 1.91 6.22 8.81
CA ILE A 37 2.15 7.21 7.77
C ILE A 37 3.57 7.02 7.24
N ILE A 38 3.72 7.00 5.93
CA ILE A 38 5.01 6.89 5.24
C ILE A 38 5.32 8.25 4.64
N HIS A 39 6.44 8.83 5.09
CA HIS A 39 7.03 10.01 4.47
C HIS A 39 7.85 9.61 3.24
N SER A 40 8.00 10.54 2.29
CA SER A 40 8.79 10.31 1.07
C SER A 40 10.23 9.85 1.35
N LYS A 41 10.81 10.27 2.48
CA LYS A 41 12.19 9.94 2.88
C LYS A 41 12.37 8.46 3.22
N ASP A 42 11.33 7.82 3.74
CA ASP A 42 11.39 6.46 4.27
C ASP A 42 10.82 5.40 3.32
N VAL A 43 10.33 5.82 2.14
CA VAL A 43 9.65 4.94 1.17
C VAL A 43 10.51 3.74 0.80
N ASN A 44 11.80 3.94 0.50
CA ASN A 44 12.68 2.86 0.08
C ASN A 44 12.88 1.80 1.17
N LYS A 45 13.09 2.24 2.41
CA LYS A 45 13.27 1.34 3.56
C LYS A 45 11.97 0.60 3.88
N PHE A 46 10.86 1.33 3.87
CA PHE A 46 9.54 0.74 4.09
C PHE A 46 9.22 -0.30 3.02
N GLN A 47 9.44 0.02 1.74
CA GLN A 47 9.13 -0.87 0.62
C GLN A 47 9.88 -2.20 0.72
N GLN A 48 11.19 -2.18 1.03
CA GLN A 48 11.98 -3.40 1.18
C GLN A 48 11.46 -4.29 2.32
N ALA A 49 11.25 -3.71 3.51
CA ALA A 49 10.75 -4.46 4.66
C ALA A 49 9.31 -4.98 4.44
N TYR A 50 8.44 -4.13 3.88
CA TYR A 50 7.05 -4.45 3.60
C TYR A 50 6.92 -5.55 2.54
N TRP A 51 7.70 -5.48 1.45
CA TRP A 51 7.74 -6.51 0.43
C TRP A 51 8.16 -7.87 1.00
N ASN A 52 9.24 -7.91 1.78
CA ASN A 52 9.73 -9.15 2.40
C ASN A 52 8.70 -9.76 3.36
N LEU A 53 7.98 -8.91 4.10
CA LEU A 53 6.87 -9.33 4.94
C LEU A 53 5.75 -9.96 4.10
N LEU A 54 5.29 -9.30 3.05
CA LEU A 54 4.21 -9.81 2.20
C LEU A 54 4.59 -11.13 1.51
N LYS A 55 5.79 -11.20 0.92
CA LYS A 55 6.27 -12.38 0.21
C LYS A 55 6.35 -13.61 1.10
N THR A 56 6.78 -13.43 2.35
CA THR A 56 6.90 -14.53 3.33
C THR A 56 5.53 -15.00 3.82
N ASN A 57 4.58 -14.08 4.02
CA ASN A 57 3.28 -14.39 4.63
C ASN A 57 2.19 -14.80 3.61
N ILE A 58 2.26 -14.34 2.36
CA ILE A 58 1.25 -14.63 1.32
C ILE A 58 1.75 -15.78 0.43
N ASN A 59 1.97 -16.94 1.04
CA ASN A 59 2.52 -18.13 0.36
C ASN A 59 1.47 -19.22 0.05
N GLY A 60 0.25 -19.09 0.58
CA GLY A 60 -0.83 -20.08 0.43
C GLY A 60 -1.60 -20.02 -0.89
N LEU A 61 -1.10 -19.29 -1.90
CA LEU A 61 -1.77 -19.15 -3.20
C LEU A 61 -1.47 -20.34 -4.12
N LYS A 62 -2.43 -20.70 -4.97
CA LYS A 62 -2.25 -21.72 -6.00
C LYS A 62 -1.11 -21.30 -6.93
N LYS A 63 -0.12 -22.19 -7.11
CA LYS A 63 0.97 -21.95 -8.06
C LYS A 63 0.40 -21.74 -9.46
N LEU A 64 0.85 -20.68 -10.13
CA LEU A 64 0.51 -20.45 -11.52
C LEU A 64 0.98 -21.65 -12.34
N LYS A 65 0.06 -22.36 -13.01
CA LYS A 65 0.44 -23.41 -13.95
C LYS A 65 1.12 -22.70 -15.11
N LYS A 66 2.43 -22.89 -15.27
CA LYS A 66 3.12 -22.47 -16.50
C LYS A 66 2.48 -23.27 -17.63
N THR A 67 1.67 -22.62 -18.46
CA THR A 67 1.27 -23.19 -19.75
C THR A 67 2.55 -23.44 -20.52
N LYS A 68 2.87 -24.72 -20.77
CA LYS A 68 3.94 -25.07 -21.72
C LYS A 68 3.51 -24.44 -23.04
N SER A 69 4.18 -23.37 -23.45
CA SER A 69 4.05 -22.83 -24.79
C SER A 69 4.44 -23.96 -25.74
N ALA A 70 3.44 -24.56 -26.40
CA ALA A 70 3.68 -25.50 -27.46
C ALA A 70 4.51 -24.76 -28.51
N LYS A 71 5.74 -25.21 -28.75
CA LYS A 71 6.52 -24.73 -29.91
C LYS A 71 5.64 -24.97 -31.14
N PRO A 72 5.46 -23.98 -32.03
CA PRO A 72 4.73 -24.23 -33.27
C PRO A 72 5.50 -25.32 -34.04
N LYS A 73 4.83 -26.43 -34.31
CA LYS A 73 5.33 -27.40 -35.29
C LYS A 73 5.18 -26.73 -36.65
N VAL A 74 6.29 -26.21 -37.16
CA VAL A 74 6.41 -25.81 -38.57
C VAL A 74 6.35 -27.12 -39.36
N HIS A 75 5.31 -27.24 -40.18
CA HIS A 75 5.18 -28.29 -41.20
C HIS A 75 5.95 -27.88 -42.45
#